data_AF-A0A8T5ILT0-F1
#
_entry.id   AF-A0A8T5ILT0-F1
#
_cell.length_a   1.000
_cell.length_b   1.000
_cell.length_c   1.000
_cell.angle_alpha   90.00
_cell.angle_beta   90.00
_cell.angle_gamma   90.00
#
_symmetry.space_group_name_H-M   'P 1'
#
loop_
_entity.id
_entity.type
_entity.pdbx_description
1 polymer ?
#
loop_
_entity_poly.entity_id
_entity_poly.type
_entity_poly.pdbx_seq_one_letter_code
_entity_poly.pdbx_strand_id
1 'polypeptide(L)'
;MNSNSTELRARVALGDYCFTDCKAYCCRKGYIDLTPKEYELIFKIDKKNKPKEKISAFLGDSCPALSTDFKCNIRNDPLHPKTCKEYPIFIRGKKVILSGNCLAVINNKFYPFISEWLSQDFEIIISNSREGNNLK
;
A
#
# COMPACT_ATOMS: atom_id res chain seq x y z
N MET A 1 11.27 12.32 -7.66
CA MET A 1 10.48 11.32 -8.40
C MET A 1 10.16 11.91 -9.76
N ASN A 2 10.50 11.22 -10.86
CA ASN A 2 10.10 11.66 -12.19
C ASN A 2 8.57 11.67 -12.27
N SER A 3 7.98 12.81 -12.61
CA SER A 3 6.53 13.02 -12.70
C SER A 3 5.82 12.15 -13.76
N ASN A 4 6.57 11.38 -14.55
CA ASN A 4 6.08 10.53 -15.63
C ASN A 4 6.32 9.02 -15.45
N SER A 5 6.68 8.54 -14.25
CA SER A 5 6.89 7.09 -14.07
C SER A 5 5.60 6.29 -14.30
N THR A 6 5.71 5.10 -14.91
CA THR A 6 4.58 4.16 -15.07
C THR A 6 3.92 3.85 -13.73
N GLU A 7 4.71 3.75 -12.66
CA GLU A 7 4.21 3.58 -11.28
C GLU A 7 3.26 4.71 -10.87
N LEU A 8 3.66 5.98 -11.04
CA LEU A 8 2.84 7.11 -10.64
C LEU A 8 1.55 7.18 -11.45
N ARG A 9 1.62 6.94 -12.77
CA ARG A 9 0.43 6.87 -13.62
C ARG A 9 -0.51 5.73 -13.22
N ALA A 10 0.02 4.56 -12.92
CA ALA A 10 -0.76 3.42 -12.45
C ALA A 10 -1.49 3.72 -11.12
N ARG A 11 -0.82 4.42 -10.20
CA ARG A 11 -1.44 4.87 -8.93
C ARG A 11 -2.55 5.90 -9.15
N VAL A 12 -2.30 6.89 -10.00
CA VAL A 12 -3.27 7.96 -10.29
C VAL A 12 -4.50 7.39 -10.98
N ALA A 13 -4.33 6.50 -11.97
CA ALA A 13 -5.44 5.84 -12.67
C ALA A 13 -6.34 5.01 -11.73
N LEU A 14 -5.79 4.60 -10.58
CA LEU A 14 -6.53 3.87 -9.56
C LEU A 14 -7.26 4.74 -8.55
N GLY A 15 -7.00 6.05 -8.52
CA GLY A 15 -7.57 6.96 -7.53
C GLY A 15 -9.08 6.79 -7.41
N ASP A 16 -9.79 6.97 -8.53
CA ASP A 16 -11.25 6.92 -8.54
C ASP A 16 -11.78 5.53 -8.19
N TYR A 17 -11.22 4.47 -8.78
CA TYR A 17 -11.61 3.08 -8.48
C TYR A 17 -11.43 2.74 -6.98
N CYS A 18 -10.35 3.24 -6.35
CA CYS A 18 -10.12 3.03 -4.93
C CYS A 18 -11.25 3.60 -4.07
N PHE A 19 -11.77 4.78 -4.40
CA PHE A 19 -12.81 5.44 -3.60
C PHE A 19 -14.23 5.04 -3.98
N THR A 20 -14.49 4.79 -5.26
CA THR A 20 -15.85 4.59 -5.79
C THR A 20 -16.26 3.13 -5.74
N ASP A 21 -15.46 2.24 -6.30
CA ASP A 21 -15.76 0.80 -6.40
C ASP A 21 -15.21 0.02 -5.19
N CYS A 22 -13.91 0.20 -4.91
CA CYS A 22 -13.21 -0.54 -3.86
C CYS A 22 -13.47 0.02 -2.45
N LYS A 23 -14.02 1.23 -2.31
CA LYS A 23 -14.28 1.89 -1.02
C LYS A 23 -13.08 1.83 -0.04
N ALA A 24 -11.86 1.91 -0.56
CA ALA A 24 -10.62 1.76 0.20
C ALA A 24 -10.55 0.47 1.06
N TYR A 25 -11.12 -0.64 0.59
CA TYR A 25 -11.01 -1.97 1.24
C TYR A 25 -9.56 -2.42 1.43
N CYS A 26 -8.62 -1.88 0.65
CA CYS A 26 -7.19 -2.11 0.85
C CYS A 26 -6.70 -1.67 2.24
N CYS A 27 -7.25 -0.61 2.83
CA CYS A 27 -6.97 -0.23 4.21
C CYS A 27 -7.49 -1.27 5.21
N ARG A 28 -8.35 -2.19 4.79
CA ARG A 28 -8.93 -3.25 5.61
C ARG A 28 -8.25 -4.60 5.45
N LYS A 29 -7.23 -4.70 4.58
CA LYS A 29 -6.63 -6.00 4.24
C LYS A 29 -5.13 -5.89 4.23
N GLY A 30 -4.50 -6.66 5.11
CA GLY A 30 -3.07 -6.96 5.03
C GLY A 30 -2.29 -6.54 6.26
N TYR A 31 -0.98 -6.70 6.13
CA TYR A 31 -0.03 -6.25 7.12
C TYR A 31 0.73 -5.10 6.51
N ILE A 32 1.06 -4.13 7.34
CA ILE A 32 1.95 -3.05 6.97
C ILE A 32 3.11 -3.05 7.94
N ASP A 33 4.32 -3.00 7.40
CA ASP A 33 5.51 -2.82 8.20
C ASP A 33 5.60 -1.35 8.57
N LEU A 34 5.65 -1.10 9.88
CA LEU A 34 5.62 0.23 10.46
C LEU A 34 6.80 0.42 11.39
N THR A 35 7.39 1.61 11.34
CA THR A 35 8.20 2.13 12.43
C THR A 35 7.33 2.37 13.67
N PRO A 36 7.92 2.44 14.87
CA PRO A 36 7.18 2.77 16.08
C PRO A 36 6.32 4.05 15.98
N LYS A 37 6.85 5.09 15.32
CA LYS A 37 6.14 6.37 15.13
C LYS A 37 4.94 6.24 14.19
N GLU A 38 5.10 5.48 13.11
CA GLU A 38 4.01 5.19 12.17
C GLU A 38 2.91 4.33 12.81
N TYR A 39 3.29 3.40 13.69
CA TYR A 39 2.36 2.60 14.49
C TYR A 39 1.55 3.47 15.46
N GLU A 40 2.20 4.38 16.19
CA GLU A 40 1.52 5.37 17.04
C GLU A 40 0.52 6.22 16.25
N LEU A 41 0.94 6.70 15.07
CA LEU A 41 0.09 7.52 14.20
C LEU A 41 -1.18 6.79 13.76
N ILE A 42 -1.06 5.51 13.37
CA ILE A 42 -2.20 4.73 12.88
C ILE A 42 -3.13 4.32 14.03
N PHE A 43 -2.57 3.75 15.10
CA PHE A 43 -3.36 3.13 16.16
C PHE A 43 -3.72 4.08 17.30
N LYS A 44 -3.23 5.33 17.27
CA LYS A 44 -3.48 6.37 18.28
C LYS A 44 -3.20 5.90 19.72
N ILE A 45 -2.19 5.04 19.89
CA ILE A 45 -1.86 4.44 21.18
C ILE A 45 -1.06 5.44 22.02
N ASP A 46 -1.33 5.45 23.33
CA ASP A 46 -0.57 6.24 24.29
C ASP A 46 0.92 5.82 24.34
N LYS A 47 1.81 6.80 24.51
CA LYS A 47 3.28 6.68 24.40
C LYS A 47 3.90 5.61 25.30
N LYS A 48 3.17 5.14 26.33
CA LYS A 48 3.63 4.15 27.31
C LYS A 48 3.66 2.72 26.78
N ASN A 49 2.87 2.38 25.75
CA ASN A 49 2.78 1.03 25.18
C ASN A 49 3.39 0.92 23.77
N LYS A 50 4.36 1.79 23.46
CA LYS A 50 4.96 1.83 22.12
C LYS A 50 5.80 0.58 21.82
N PRO A 51 5.71 0.01 20.61
CA PRO A 51 6.68 -0.95 20.13
C PRO A 51 8.08 -0.31 20.14
N LYS A 52 9.10 -1.06 20.57
CA LYS A 52 10.50 -0.57 20.54
C LYS A 52 11.17 -0.78 19.19
N GLU A 53 10.61 -1.65 18.34
CA GLU A 53 11.17 -2.08 17.06
C GLU A 53 10.14 -1.94 15.94
N LYS A 54 10.57 -2.15 14.69
CA LYS A 54 9.65 -2.24 13.55
C LYS A 54 8.66 -3.38 13.78
N ILE A 55 7.40 -3.13 13.48
CA ILE A 55 6.34 -4.11 13.67
C ILE A 55 5.59 -4.33 12.36
N SER A 56 5.27 -5.59 12.06
CA SER A 56 4.35 -5.94 10.99
C SER A 56 2.94 -5.93 11.58
N ALA A 57 2.22 -4.82 11.39
CA ALA A 57 0.90 -4.63 11.99
C ALA A 57 -0.19 -5.22 11.09
N PHE A 58 -0.97 -6.16 11.62
CA PHE A 58 -2.18 -6.61 10.95
C PHE A 58 -3.27 -5.55 11.08
N LEU A 59 -3.83 -5.10 9.97
CA LEU A 59 -4.92 -4.13 9.97
C LEU A 59 -6.30 -4.74 10.27
N GLY A 60 -6.36 -6.04 10.59
CA GLY A 60 -7.61 -6.72 10.96
C GLY A 60 -8.71 -6.52 9.92
N ASP A 61 -9.87 -6.05 10.39
CA ASP A 61 -11.03 -5.70 9.58
C ASP A 61 -11.01 -4.25 9.07
N SER A 62 -10.19 -3.36 9.64
CA SER A 62 -10.04 -1.97 9.18
C SER A 62 -8.83 -1.26 9.78
N CYS A 63 -8.11 -0.51 8.95
CA CYS A 63 -7.11 0.45 9.41
C CYS A 63 -7.73 1.42 10.43
N PRO A 64 -7.15 1.56 11.65
CA PRO A 64 -7.67 2.51 12.64
C PRO A 64 -7.55 3.99 12.23
N ALA A 65 -6.75 4.30 11.21
CA ALA A 65 -6.68 5.63 10.63
C ALA A 65 -7.77 5.89 9.56
N LEU A 66 -8.59 4.90 9.21
CA LEU A 66 -9.72 5.05 8.29
C LEU A 66 -10.93 5.66 9.02
N SER A 67 -11.49 6.74 8.48
CA SER A 67 -12.73 7.34 8.98
C SER A 67 -13.96 6.51 8.59
N THR A 68 -15.11 6.85 9.18
CA THR A 68 -16.41 6.25 8.87
C THR A 68 -16.86 6.48 7.42
N ASP A 69 -16.40 7.56 6.77
CA ASP A 69 -16.62 7.85 5.36
C ASP A 69 -15.52 7.26 4.43
N PHE A 70 -14.76 6.29 4.92
CA PHE A 70 -13.72 5.56 4.18
C PHE A 70 -12.56 6.44 3.67
N LYS A 71 -12.32 7.58 4.31
CA LYS A 71 -11.16 8.43 4.04
C LYS A 71 -10.00 8.12 4.99
N CYS A 72 -8.78 8.20 4.49
CA CYS A 72 -7.60 8.08 5.34
C CYS A 72 -7.35 9.40 6.08
N ASN A 73 -7.51 9.40 7.40
CA ASN A 73 -7.35 10.60 8.23
C ASN A 73 -5.91 11.11 8.29
N ILE A 74 -4.93 10.24 8.01
CA ILE A 74 -3.49 10.57 8.05
C ILE A 74 -2.91 10.76 6.65
N ARG A 75 -3.74 10.87 5.60
CA ARG A 75 -3.28 10.92 4.20
C ARG A 75 -2.21 11.99 3.95
N ASN A 76 -2.39 13.15 4.58
CA ASN A 76 -1.54 14.33 4.44
C ASN A 76 -0.51 14.46 5.58
N ASP A 77 -0.46 13.52 6.52
CA ASP A 77 0.49 13.55 7.62
C ASP A 77 1.92 13.29 7.08
N PRO A 78 2.95 14.06 7.48
CA PRO A 78 4.33 13.80 7.09
C PRO A 78 4.83 12.40 7.47
N LEU A 79 4.31 11.84 8.57
CA LEU A 79 4.57 10.48 9.05
C LEU A 79 3.63 9.43 8.44
N HIS A 80 2.81 9.79 7.43
CA HIS A 80 1.99 8.85 6.69
C HIS A 80 2.86 7.73 6.11
N PRO A 81 2.62 6.46 6.48
CA PRO A 81 3.60 5.41 6.26
C PRO A 81 3.93 5.22 4.80
N LYS A 82 5.23 5.00 4.51
CA LYS A 82 5.68 4.81 3.12
C LYS A 82 4.95 3.65 2.45
N THR A 83 4.77 2.55 3.18
CA THR A 83 4.04 1.36 2.73
C THR A 83 2.60 1.68 2.28
N CYS A 84 1.91 2.60 2.95
CA CYS A 84 0.55 3.02 2.58
C CYS A 84 0.52 3.77 1.24
N LYS A 85 1.57 4.57 0.94
CA LYS A 85 1.72 5.27 -0.34
C LYS A 85 2.11 4.31 -1.47
N GLU A 86 2.84 3.25 -1.13
CA GLU A 86 3.28 2.24 -2.08
C GLU A 86 2.21 1.19 -2.39
N TYR A 87 1.25 0.93 -1.50
CA TYR A 87 0.17 -0.01 -1.81
C TYR A 87 -0.70 0.46 -3.00
N PRO A 88 -1.15 -0.42 -3.92
CA PRO A 88 -0.89 -1.87 -4.01
C PRO A 88 0.31 -2.27 -4.89
N ILE A 89 1.14 -1.31 -5.33
CA ILE A 89 2.23 -1.51 -6.30
C ILE A 89 3.58 -1.28 -5.59
N PHE A 90 4.40 -2.29 -5.35
CA PHE A 90 5.71 -2.09 -4.74
C PHE A 90 6.80 -2.19 -5.80
N ILE A 91 7.60 -1.14 -5.95
CA ILE A 91 8.77 -1.14 -6.83
C ILE A 91 10.00 -1.47 -6.00
N ARG A 92 10.71 -2.55 -6.37
CA ARG A 92 11.94 -3.01 -5.71
C ARG A 92 12.94 -3.42 -6.79
N GLY A 93 13.92 -2.55 -7.07
CA GLY A 93 14.85 -2.78 -8.18
C GLY A 93 14.10 -2.93 -9.52
N LYS A 94 14.35 -4.03 -10.23
CA LYS A 94 13.66 -4.40 -11.48
C LYS A 94 12.41 -5.25 -11.27
N LYS A 95 11.81 -5.24 -10.07
CA LYS A 95 10.58 -5.99 -9.77
C LYS A 95 9.43 -5.03 -9.47
N VAL A 96 8.28 -5.27 -10.11
CA VAL A 96 6.99 -4.69 -9.76
C VAL A 96 6.17 -5.74 -9.03
N ILE A 97 5.92 -5.52 -7.76
CA ILE A 97 5.15 -6.43 -6.91
C ILE A 97 3.74 -5.86 -6.78
N LEU A 98 2.76 -6.53 -7.35
CA LEU A 98 1.34 -6.21 -7.21
C LEU A 98 0.75 -7.02 -6.06
N SER A 99 0.05 -6.35 -5.14
CA SER A 99 -0.64 -7.03 -4.05
C SER A 99 -1.84 -7.82 -4.59
N GLY A 100 -1.72 -9.14 -4.67
CA GLY A 100 -2.75 -10.02 -5.21
C GLY A 100 -4.07 -10.01 -4.42
N ASN A 101 -4.04 -9.55 -3.16
CA ASN A 101 -5.22 -9.35 -2.34
C ASN A 101 -5.95 -8.03 -2.62
N CYS A 102 -5.40 -7.15 -3.46
CA CYS A 102 -6.03 -5.91 -3.86
C CYS A 102 -7.11 -6.17 -4.92
N LEU A 103 -8.33 -5.67 -4.70
CA LEU A 103 -9.43 -5.80 -5.67
C LEU A 103 -9.08 -5.20 -7.04
N ALA A 104 -8.28 -4.13 -7.09
CA ALA A 104 -7.82 -3.56 -8.35
C ALA A 104 -6.91 -4.51 -9.15
N VAL A 105 -6.06 -5.25 -8.46
CA VAL A 105 -5.19 -6.28 -9.05
C VAL A 105 -6.05 -7.45 -9.53
N ILE A 106 -6.95 -7.96 -8.68
CA ILE A 106 -7.88 -9.05 -9.00
C ILE A 106 -8.74 -8.71 -10.23
N ASN A 107 -9.19 -7.46 -10.34
CA ASN A 107 -10.00 -6.97 -11.46
C ASN A 107 -9.18 -6.43 -12.64
N ASN A 108 -7.88 -6.78 -12.73
CA ASN A 108 -6.99 -6.44 -13.84
C ASN A 108 -6.92 -4.95 -14.19
N LYS A 109 -7.14 -4.05 -13.22
CA LYS A 109 -7.04 -2.58 -13.45
C LYS A 109 -5.62 -2.13 -13.80
N PHE A 110 -4.63 -2.97 -13.56
CA PHE A 110 -3.23 -2.73 -13.91
C PHE A 110 -2.83 -3.19 -15.30
N TYR A 111 -3.69 -3.89 -16.02
CA TYR A 111 -3.35 -4.47 -17.32
C TYR A 111 -2.69 -3.47 -18.30
N PRO A 112 -3.17 -2.21 -18.45
CA PRO A 112 -2.51 -1.23 -19.32
C PRO A 112 -1.06 -0.91 -18.93
N PHE A 113 -0.71 -1.01 -17.64
CA PHE A 113 0.61 -0.67 -17.12
C PHE A 113 1.57 -1.87 -17.10
N ILE A 114 1.03 -3.09 -17.07
CA ILE A 114 1.83 -4.33 -17.09
C ILE A 114 2.71 -4.37 -18.36
N SER A 115 2.12 -4.09 -19.53
CA SER A 115 2.87 -4.09 -20.80
C SER A 115 4.01 -3.06 -20.80
N GLU A 116 3.80 -1.89 -20.22
CA GLU A 116 4.83 -0.85 -20.15
C GLU A 116 5.97 -1.20 -19.18
N TRP A 117 5.67 -1.86 -18.06
CA TRP A 117 6.71 -2.32 -17.14
C TRP A 117 7.54 -3.43 -17.77
N LEU A 118 6.89 -4.37 -18.47
CA LEU A 118 7.59 -5.42 -19.21
C LEU A 118 8.53 -4.85 -20.28
N SER A 119 8.11 -3.81 -21.02
CA SER A 119 8.99 -3.14 -22.00
C SER A 119 10.15 -2.36 -21.38
N GLN A 120 10.14 -2.17 -20.06
CA GLN A 120 11.21 -1.52 -19.28
C GLN A 120 12.08 -2.55 -18.54
N ASP A 121 11.99 -3.83 -18.92
CA ASP A 121 12.69 -4.96 -18.32
C ASP A 121 12.36 -5.17 -16.83
N PHE A 122 11.13 -4.84 -16.41
CA PHE A 122 10.68 -5.22 -15.08
C PHE A 122 10.11 -6.64 -15.07
N GLU A 123 10.40 -7.37 -14.01
CA GLU A 123 9.72 -8.59 -13.62
C GLU A 123 8.44 -8.22 -12.86
N ILE A 124 7.30 -8.84 -13.23
CA ILE A 124 6.02 -8.62 -12.55
C ILE A 124 5.73 -9.79 -11.61
N ILE A 125 5.49 -9.49 -10.35
CA ILE A 125 5.17 -10.46 -9.31
C ILE A 125 3.80 -10.13 -8.75
N ILE A 126 2.86 -11.07 -8.82
CA ILE A 126 1.58 -10.95 -8.09
C ILE A 126 1.72 -11.74 -6.80
N SER A 127 1.76 -11.04 -5.68
CA SER A 127 2.01 -11.66 -4.37
C SER A 127 0.72 -11.74 -3.55
N ASN A 128 0.29 -12.97 -3.26
CA ASN A 128 -0.80 -13.27 -2.32
C ASN A 128 -0.28 -13.39 -0.89
N SER A 129 1.00 -13.78 -0.75
CA SER A 129 1.81 -13.73 0.46
C SER A 129 2.34 -12.32 0.70
N ARG A 130 2.54 -11.96 1.96
CA ARG A 130 2.98 -10.62 2.38
C ARG A 130 4.50 -10.50 2.26
N GLU A 131 5.04 -10.49 1.06
CA GLU A 131 6.50 -10.39 0.90
C GLU A 131 6.99 -8.94 1.00
N GLY A 132 7.11 -8.52 2.26
CA GLY A 132 8.14 -7.61 2.75
C GLY A 132 8.97 -8.20 3.90
N ASN A 133 8.58 -9.36 4.45
CA ASN A 133 9.21 -9.87 5.68
C ASN A 133 10.54 -10.63 5.51
N ASN A 134 11.09 -10.79 4.31
CA ASN A 134 12.43 -11.41 4.14
C ASN A 134 13.14 -10.97 2.85
N LEU A 135 13.39 -9.68 2.67
CA LEU A 135 14.58 -9.26 1.93
C LEU A 135 15.62 -8.83 2.98
N LYS A 136 16.40 -9.82 3.42
CA LYS A 136 17.72 -9.55 4.02
C LYS A 136 18.63 -8.93 2.97
#